data_AF-A0A3M1KHL4-F1
#
_entry.id   AF-A0A3M1KHL4-F1
#
_cell.length_a   1.000
_cell.length_b   1.000
_cell.length_c   1.000
_cell.angle_alpha   90.00
_cell.angle_beta   90.00
_cell.angle_gamma   90.00
#
_symmetry.space_group_name_H-M   'P 1'
#
loop_
_entity.id
_entity.type
_entity.pdbx_description
1 polymer ?
#
loop_
_entity_poly.entity_id
_entity_poly.type
_entity_poly.pdbx_seq_one_letter_code
_entity_poly.pdbx_strand_id
1 'polypeptide(L)' 'MSERYIRSAANPAIRELRRLIQKPRLRRERGLAVIEGLREAERAAMAGATIHQVVWSPELLVRHTQGELPALLA' A
#
# COMPACT_ATOMS: atom_id res chain seq x y z
N MET A 1 11.74 1.83 -6.15
CA MET A 1 10.63 0.85 -6.29
C MET A 1 10.25 0.77 -7.76
N SER A 2 9.84 -0.39 -8.29
CA SER A 2 9.38 -0.49 -9.70
C SER A 2 7.87 -0.31 -9.77
N GLU A 3 7.40 0.63 -10.58
CA GLU A 3 5.97 0.87 -10.80
C GLU A 3 5.36 -0.21 -11.72
N ARG A 4 4.17 -0.71 -11.39
CA ARG A 4 3.45 -1.70 -12.21
C ARG A 4 1.94 -1.45 -12.18
N TYR A 5 1.35 -1.17 -13.33
CA TYR A 5 -0.10 -1.02 -13.45
C TYR A 5 -0.79 -2.39 -13.45
N ILE A 6 -1.77 -2.58 -12.55
CA ILE A 6 -2.52 -3.85 -12.40
C ILE A 6 -4.00 -3.60 -12.64
N ARG A 7 -4.57 -4.25 -13.67
CA ARG A 7 -6.00 -4.14 -14.03
C ARG A 7 -6.86 -5.31 -13.55
N SER A 8 -6.25 -6.43 -13.16
CA SER A 8 -6.97 -7.67 -12.82
C SER A 8 -6.91 -7.98 -11.34
N ALA A 9 -8.08 -8.21 -10.74
CA ALA A 9 -8.19 -8.69 -9.36
C ALA A 9 -7.63 -10.11 -9.16
N ALA A 10 -7.48 -10.89 -10.24
CA ALA A 10 -6.87 -12.21 -10.21
C ALA A 10 -5.33 -12.18 -10.20
N ASN A 11 -4.71 -11.00 -10.34
CA ASN A 11 -3.27 -10.84 -10.31
C ASN A 11 -2.67 -11.44 -9.02
N PRO A 12 -1.57 -12.22 -9.10
CA PRO A 12 -0.95 -12.83 -7.92
C PRO A 12 -0.63 -11.85 -6.78
N ALA A 13 -0.16 -10.64 -7.09
CA ALA A 13 0.16 -9.62 -6.08
C ALA A 13 -1.10 -9.12 -5.37
N ILE A 14 -2.20 -8.92 -6.10
CA ILE A 14 -3.49 -8.50 -5.52
C ILE A 14 -4.10 -9.61 -4.66
N ARG A 15 -4.03 -10.87 -5.11
CA ARG A 15 -4.46 -12.02 -4.31
C ARG A 15 -3.66 -12.12 -3.01
N GLU A 16 -2.37 -11.85 -3.06
CA GLU A 16 -1.51 -11.89 -1.88
C GLU A 16 -1.81 -10.74 -0.90
N LEU A 17 -2.01 -9.52 -1.40
CA LEU A 17 -2.46 -8.39 -0.58
C LEU A 17 -3.78 -8.72 0.15
N ARG A 18 -4.76 -9.29 -0.57
CA ARG A 18 -6.03 -9.73 0.04
C ARG A 18 -5.80 -10.77 1.14
N ARG A 19 -4.88 -11.72 0.95
CA ARG A 19 -4.52 -12.71 1.97
C ARG A 19 -3.91 -12.04 3.20
N LEU A 20 -3.02 -11.07 3.02
CA LEU A 20 -2.43 -10.31 4.13
C LEU A 20 -3.49 -9.54 4.92
N ILE A 21 -4.47 -8.92 4.25
CA ILE A 21 -5.60 -8.24 4.92
C ILE A 21 -6.43 -9.23 5.75
N GLN A 22 -6.79 -10.37 5.15
CA GLN A 22 -7.74 -11.33 5.74
C GLN A 22 -7.13 -12.25 6.80
N LYS A 23 -5.80 -12.47 6.81
CA LYS A 23 -5.16 -13.48 7.66
C LYS A 23 -4.18 -12.86 8.66
N PRO A 24 -4.60 -12.56 9.91
CA PRO A 24 -3.71 -12.01 10.93
C PRO A 24 -2.49 -12.89 11.25
N ARG A 25 -2.64 -14.23 11.19
CA ARG A 25 -1.52 -15.16 11.37
C ARG A 25 -0.43 -14.95 10.31
N LEU A 26 -0.83 -14.79 9.05
CA LEU A 26 0.10 -14.57 7.93
C LEU A 26 0.88 -13.26 8.09
N ARG A 27 0.22 -12.21 8.58
CA ARG A 27 0.86 -10.93 8.89
C ARG A 27 1.93 -11.08 9.98
N ARG A 28 1.58 -11.74 11.08
CA ARG A 28 2.51 -11.99 12.20
C ARG A 28 3.72 -12.82 11.78
N GLU A 29 3.50 -13.90 11.02
CA GLU A 29 4.57 -14.77 10.53
C GLU A 29 5.54 -14.06 9.60
N ARG A 30 5.05 -13.07 8.85
CA ARG A 30 5.87 -12.30 7.92
C ARG A 30 6.42 -11.00 8.51
N GLY A 31 6.05 -10.66 9.74
CA GLY A 31 6.40 -9.36 10.33
C GLY A 31 5.83 -8.16 9.55
N LEU A 32 4.67 -8.34 8.89
CA LEU A 32 4.05 -7.32 8.05
C LEU A 32 2.80 -6.73 8.68
N ALA A 33 2.53 -5.46 8.36
CA ALA A 33 1.26 -4.80 8.60
C ALA A 33 0.66 -4.31 7.27
N VAL A 34 -0.66 -4.15 7.23
CA VAL A 34 -1.35 -3.50 6.12
C VAL A 34 -1.96 -2.23 6.67
N ILE A 35 -1.65 -1.10 6.04
CA ILE A 35 -2.14 0.23 6.42
C ILE A 35 -2.96 0.76 5.25
N GLU A 36 -4.15 1.24 5.54
CA GLU A 36 -5.07 1.80 4.55
C GLU A 36 -5.30 3.28 4.85
N GLY A 37 -5.31 4.08 3.79
CA GLY A 37 -5.45 5.54 3.87
C GLY A 37 -4.10 6.26 3.80
N LEU A 38 -4.08 7.36 3.04
CA LEU A 38 -2.87 8.14 2.79
C LEU A 38 -2.26 8.69 4.08
N ARG A 39 -3.08 9.32 4.93
CA ARG A 39 -2.63 9.93 6.18
C ARG A 39 -2.02 8.92 7.15
N GLU A 40 -2.59 7.72 7.26
CA GLU A 40 -2.07 6.68 8.15
C GLU A 40 -0.77 6.07 7.60
N ALA A 41 -0.67 5.91 6.28
CA ALA A 41 0.56 5.49 5.63
C ALA A 41 1.69 6.51 5.83
N GLU A 42 1.40 7.80 5.70
CA GLU A 42 2.34 8.90 5.98
C GLU A 42 2.80 8.89 7.44
N ARG A 43 1.87 8.76 8.39
CA ARG A 43 2.17 8.65 9.82
C ARG A 43 3.10 7.48 10.13
N ALA A 44 2.82 6.32 9.54
CA ALA A 44 3.67 5.15 9.74
C ALA A 44 5.07 5.36 9.16
N ALA A 45 5.18 5.95 7.97
CA ALA A 45 6.47 6.31 7.38
C ALA A 45 7.24 7.31 8.26
N MET A 46 6.57 8.36 8.74
CA MET A 46 7.16 9.35 9.67
C MET A 46 7.57 8.74 11.02
N ALA A 47 6.86 7.73 11.49
CA ALA A 47 7.20 6.98 12.70
C ALA A 47 8.35 5.97 12.51
N GLY A 48 8.93 5.89 11.30
CA GLY A 48 10.07 5.02 11.01
C GLY A 48 9.70 3.61 10.52
N ALA A 49 8.44 3.38 10.13
CA ALA A 49 8.07 2.10 9.50
C ALA A 49 8.75 1.96 8.14
N THR A 50 9.29 0.76 7.87
CA THR A 50 9.83 0.44 6.54
C THR A 50 8.70 0.11 5.57
N ILE A 51 8.53 0.93 4.53
CA ILE A 51 7.50 0.71 3.50
C ILE A 51 7.98 -0.35 2.51
N HIS A 52 7.39 -1.54 2.58
CA HIS A 52 7.74 -2.65 1.68
C HIS A 52 7.07 -2.55 0.31
N GLN A 53 5.81 -2.13 0.27
CA GLN A 53 5.03 -2.04 -0.95
C GLN A 53 3.91 -1.00 -0.76
N VAL A 54 3.65 -0.22 -1.80
CA VAL A 54 2.49 0.66 -1.88
C VAL A 54 1.58 0.21 -3.02
N VAL A 55 0.28 0.24 -2.77
CA VAL A 55 -0.75 0.00 -3.79
C VAL A 55 -1.72 1.17 -3.74
N TRP A 56 -1.92 1.82 -4.88
CA TRP A 56 -2.83 2.96 -5.00
C TRP A 56 -3.65 2.84 -6.28
N SER A 57 -4.80 3.51 -6.28
CA SER A 57 -5.56 3.79 -7.50
C SER A 57 -5.19 5.21 -7.95
N PRO A 58 -4.75 5.40 -9.21
CA PRO A 58 -4.46 6.74 -9.74
C PRO A 58 -5.67 7.67 -9.62
N GLU A 59 -6.87 7.14 -9.86
CA GLU A 59 -8.13 7.89 -9.84
C GLU A 59 -8.48 8.40 -8.44
N LEU A 60 -8.08 7.67 -7.39
CA LEU A 60 -8.24 8.08 -6.01
C LEU A 60 -7.11 9.02 -5.55
N LEU A 61 -5.88 8.76 -5.99
CA LEU A 61 -4.72 9.55 -5.57
C LEU A 61 -4.83 11.02 -6.02
N VAL A 62 -5.25 11.27 -7.26
CA VAL A 62 -5.43 12.64 -7.79
C VAL A 62 -6.45 13.44 -6.97
N ARG A 63 -7.50 12.80 -6.44
CA ARG A 63 -8.51 13.47 -5.62
C ARG A 63 -7.98 13.97 -4.29
N HIS A 64 -6.96 13.30 -3.74
CA HIS A 64 -6.47 13.57 -2.39
C HIS A 64 -5.23 14.46 -2.34
N THR A 65 -4.52 14.61 -3.45
CA THR A 65 -3.17 15.19 -3.47
C THR A 65 -3.07 16.51 -4.25
N GLN A 66 -4.18 17.03 -4.77
CA GLN A 66 -4.20 18.24 -5.60
C GLN A 66 -3.20 18.20 -6.80
N GLY A 67 -2.82 16.99 -7.24
CA GLY A 67 -1.88 16.80 -8.35
C GLY A 67 -0.42 16.55 -7.94
N GLU A 68 -0.11 16.51 -6.65
CA GLU A 68 1.24 16.19 -6.16
C GLU A 68 1.39 14.70 -5.83
N LEU A 69 2.58 14.14 -6.07
CA LEU A 69 2.86 12.76 -5.62
C LEU A 69 3.20 12.81 -4.11
N PRO A 70 2.56 12.01 -3.24
CA PRO A 70 2.94 11.95 -1.83
C PRO A 70 4.41 11.61 -1.66
N ALA A 71 5.04 12.19 -0.63
CA ALA A 71 6.45 11.92 -0.31
C ALA A 71 6.75 10.43 -0.09
N LEU A 72 5.75 9.62 0.30
CA LEU A 72 5.91 8.17 0.46
C LEU A 72 6.06 7.42 -0.87
N LEU A 73 5.67 8.05 -1.99
CA LEU A 73 5.76 7.53 -3.36
C LEU A 73 6.93 8.13 -4.16
N ALA A 74 7.61 9.15 -3.64
CA ALA A 74 8.76 9.82 -4.26
C ALA A 74 10.07 9.05 -3.99
#